data_AF-A0A5J4IQ95-F1
#
_entry.id   AF-A0A5J4IQ95-F1
#
_cell.length_a   1.000
_cell.length_b   1.000
_cell.length_c   1.000
_cell.angle_alpha   90.00
_cell.angle_beta   90.00
_cell.angle_gamma   90.00
#
_symmetry.space_group_name_H-M   'P 1'
#
loop_
_entity.id
_entity.type
_entity.pdbx_description
1 polymer ?
#
loop_
_entity_poly.entity_id
_entity_poly.type
_entity_poly.pdbx_seq_one_letter_code
_entity_poly.pdbx_strand_id
1 'polypeptide(L)'
;MVLLIVYFILIVIAIYLNMKKYLIFFLLISFPIWSQRELVNFEIIEENIEREVLSKFLWELPNYTHLDNEIKGFDKPENIINRVKRNLQSYKNNDSICRYSNNIEQLRIACQISEGLSDFANLFTEEDFNYLKETYSVESKTRALDVDSYIKKGFILKKHSKEYYNEKKKQKSFTTNIFEGYPSVVIYDIYYTENKEIAIIIYGYNHTHGMPGYFILQNVRGIYWRIISKTNFKK
;
A
#
# COMPACT_ATOMS: atom_id res chain seq x y z
N MET A 1 3.35 -13.96 35.90
CA MET A 1 3.75 -15.24 36.53
C MET A 1 3.15 -15.44 37.93
N VAL A 2 3.21 -14.44 38.83
CA VAL A 2 2.66 -14.54 40.21
C VAL A 2 1.15 -14.83 40.25
N LEU A 3 0.36 -14.20 39.39
CA LEU A 3 -1.10 -14.42 39.29
C LEU A 3 -1.49 -15.86 38.90
N LEU A 4 -0.68 -16.53 38.09
CA LEU A 4 -0.91 -17.89 37.64
C LEU A 4 -0.73 -18.89 38.79
N ILE A 5 0.24 -18.64 39.67
CA ILE A 5 0.51 -19.48 40.85
C ILE A 5 -0.64 -19.36 41.85
N VAL A 6 -1.10 -18.13 42.13
CA VAL A 6 -2.24 -17.88 43.04
C VAL A 6 -3.53 -18.53 42.51
N TYR A 7 -3.77 -18.45 41.20
CA TYR A 7 -4.93 -19.07 40.56
C TYR A 7 -4.91 -20.60 40.65
N PHE A 8 -3.74 -21.22 40.44
CA PHE A 8 -3.58 -22.67 40.57
C PHE A 8 -3.84 -23.16 42.00
N ILE A 9 -3.36 -22.41 43.00
CA ILE A 9 -3.59 -22.72 44.42
C ILE A 9 -5.09 -22.66 44.76
N LEU A 10 -5.81 -21.66 44.25
CA LEU A 10 -7.26 -21.52 44.47
C LEU A 10 -8.08 -22.66 43.85
N ILE A 11 -7.69 -23.14 42.65
CA ILE A 11 -8.32 -24.32 42.02
C ILE A 11 -8.09 -25.57 42.87
N VAL A 12 -6.87 -25.80 43.33
CA VAL A 12 -6.53 -26.96 44.17
C VAL A 12 -7.33 -26.95 45.47
N ILE A 13 -7.45 -25.80 46.13
CA ILE A 13 -8.26 -25.62 47.35
C ILE A 13 -9.75 -25.89 47.06
N ALA A 14 -10.28 -25.40 45.94
CA ALA A 14 -11.68 -25.60 45.56
C ALA A 14 -12.02 -27.07 45.27
N ILE A 15 -11.09 -27.82 44.66
CA ILE A 15 -11.20 -29.27 44.45
C ILE A 15 -11.19 -30.00 45.80
N TYR A 16 -10.24 -29.65 46.68
CA TYR A 16 -10.10 -30.26 48.00
C TYR A 16 -11.36 -30.08 48.88
N LEU A 17 -12.01 -28.91 48.80
CA LEU A 17 -13.22 -28.61 49.55
C LEU A 17 -14.52 -29.12 48.90
N ASN A 18 -14.44 -29.89 47.80
CA ASN A 18 -15.57 -30.46 47.07
C ASN A 18 -16.60 -29.40 46.61
N MET A 19 -16.12 -28.18 46.35
CA MET A 19 -16.90 -26.99 45.98
C MET A 19 -17.21 -26.96 44.47
N LYS A 20 -17.77 -28.06 43.95
CA LYS A 20 -17.99 -28.30 42.50
C LYS A 20 -18.74 -27.17 41.78
N LYS A 21 -19.65 -26.46 42.46
CA LYS A 21 -20.40 -25.31 41.91
C LYS A 21 -19.51 -24.10 41.60
N TYR A 22 -18.43 -23.89 42.36
CA TYR A 22 -17.54 -22.73 42.19
C TYR A 22 -16.42 -22.98 41.18
N LEU A 23 -16.12 -24.25 40.90
CA LEU A 23 -15.10 -24.65 39.93
C LEU A 23 -15.48 -24.26 38.50
N ILE A 24 -16.78 -24.31 38.17
CA ILE A 24 -17.32 -23.82 36.89
C ILE A 24 -17.16 -22.29 36.79
N PHE A 25 -17.34 -21.57 37.89
CA PHE A 25 -17.19 -20.10 37.93
C PHE A 25 -15.73 -19.69 37.72
N PHE A 26 -14.78 -20.41 38.33
CA PHE A 26 -13.34 -20.19 38.11
C PHE A 26 -12.92 -20.49 36.66
N LEU A 27 -13.46 -21.54 36.04
CA LEU A 27 -13.21 -21.89 34.63
C LEU A 27 -13.79 -20.86 33.64
N LEU A 28 -14.96 -20.30 33.95
CA LEU A 28 -15.58 -19.26 33.11
C LEU A 28 -14.84 -17.91 33.20
N ILE A 29 -14.28 -17.57 34.37
CA ILE A 29 -13.47 -16.35 34.56
C ILE A 29 -12.08 -16.48 33.94
N SER A 30 -11.58 -17.69 33.66
CA SER A 30 -10.29 -17.87 32.95
C SER A 30 -10.36 -17.70 31.43
N PHE A 31 -11.56 -17.65 30.84
CA PHE A 31 -11.70 -17.56 29.38
C PHE A 31 -11.35 -16.20 28.71
N PRO A 32 -11.37 -15.02 29.37
CA PRO A 32 -11.06 -13.75 28.69
C PRO A 32 -9.59 -13.33 28.77
N ILE A 33 -8.70 -14.06 29.46
CA ILE A 33 -7.28 -13.65 29.58
C ILE A 33 -6.45 -14.08 28.35
N TRP A 34 -6.98 -14.99 27.51
CA TRP A 34 -6.26 -15.49 26.33
C TRP A 34 -6.55 -14.74 25.02
N SER A 35 -7.42 -13.73 25.02
CA SER A 35 -7.78 -12.98 23.80
C SER A 35 -7.31 -11.53 23.77
N GLN A 36 -6.55 -11.05 24.75
CA GLN A 36 -5.82 -9.79 24.58
C GLN A 36 -4.67 -10.03 23.60
N ARG A 37 -4.99 -9.97 22.30
CA ARG A 37 -4.00 -9.59 21.29
C ARG A 37 -3.54 -8.21 21.70
N GLU A 38 -2.38 -8.15 22.34
CA GLU A 38 -1.64 -6.92 22.51
C GLU A 38 -1.60 -6.26 21.13
N LEU A 39 -2.23 -5.11 21.00
CA LEU A 39 -2.03 -4.21 19.87
C LEU A 39 -0.57 -3.80 19.99
N VAL A 40 0.31 -4.58 19.36
CA VAL A 40 1.70 -4.21 19.18
C VAL A 40 1.66 -3.00 18.26
N ASN A 41 1.64 -1.82 18.87
CA ASN A 41 1.97 -0.58 18.18
C ASN A 41 3.45 -0.71 17.81
N PHE A 42 3.73 -1.31 16.65
CA PHE A 42 5.02 -1.17 16.02
C PHE A 42 5.17 0.32 15.73
N GLU A 43 5.98 0.99 16.53
CA GLU A 43 6.38 2.36 16.28
C GLU A 43 7.09 2.35 14.92
N ILE A 44 6.39 2.81 13.89
CA ILE A 44 6.91 2.80 12.53
C ILE A 44 8.02 3.84 12.50
N ILE A 45 9.27 3.39 12.56
CA ILE A 45 10.43 4.27 12.41
C ILE A 45 10.33 4.89 11.02
N GLU A 46 9.99 6.18 10.99
CA GLU A 46 9.67 6.98 9.81
C GLU A 46 10.73 6.88 8.69
N GLU A 47 11.99 6.66 9.08
CA GLU A 47 13.16 6.47 8.21
C GLU A 47 13.10 5.20 7.32
N ASN A 48 12.14 4.29 7.55
CA ASN A 48 12.04 3.03 6.81
C ASN A 48 10.81 2.95 5.86
N ILE A 49 9.83 3.86 5.97
CA ILE A 49 8.56 3.72 5.24
C ILE A 49 8.75 3.85 3.73
N GLU A 50 9.42 4.92 3.28
CA GLU A 50 9.70 5.11 1.85
C GLU A 50 10.50 3.95 1.28
N ARG A 51 11.44 3.41 2.08
CA ARG A 51 12.23 2.24 1.69
C ARG A 51 11.38 1.00 1.49
N GLU A 52 10.49 0.69 2.41
CA GLU A 52 9.61 -0.47 2.30
C GLU A 52 8.64 -0.35 1.13
N VAL A 53 8.05 0.83 0.96
CA VAL A 53 7.09 1.15 -0.11
C VAL A 53 7.75 1.04 -1.48
N LEU A 54 8.93 1.64 -1.63
CA LEU A 54 9.71 1.53 -2.86
C LEU A 54 10.17 0.09 -3.11
N SER A 55 10.63 -0.63 -2.10
CA SER A 55 11.05 -2.03 -2.25
C SER A 55 9.89 -2.90 -2.76
N LYS A 56 8.68 -2.70 -2.24
CA LYS A 56 7.49 -3.42 -2.70
C LYS A 56 7.10 -3.04 -4.12
N PHE A 57 7.13 -1.76 -4.46
CA PHE A 57 6.88 -1.30 -5.83
C PHE A 57 7.87 -1.90 -6.83
N LEU A 58 9.16 -1.87 -6.48
CA LEU A 58 10.24 -2.39 -7.31
C LEU A 58 10.16 -3.91 -7.53
N TRP A 59 9.67 -4.67 -6.54
CA TRP A 59 9.39 -6.11 -6.67
C TRP A 59 8.40 -6.43 -7.80
N GLU A 60 7.56 -5.47 -8.17
CA GLU A 60 6.42 -5.69 -9.08
C GLU A 60 6.71 -5.21 -10.50
N LEU A 61 7.87 -4.58 -10.68
CA LEU A 61 8.38 -4.21 -11.99
C LEU A 61 9.06 -5.42 -12.65
N PRO A 62 9.06 -5.50 -13.99
CA PRO A 62 9.82 -6.51 -14.71
C PRO A 62 11.31 -6.49 -14.34
N ASN A 63 11.95 -7.67 -14.22
CA ASN A 63 13.35 -7.83 -13.80
C ASN A 63 14.39 -7.05 -14.63
N TYR A 64 14.06 -6.62 -15.85
CA TYR A 64 14.95 -5.86 -16.73
C TYR A 64 14.69 -4.35 -16.69
N THR A 65 13.86 -3.88 -15.76
CA THR A 65 13.51 -2.47 -15.64
C THR A 65 14.63 -1.69 -14.98
N HIS A 66 15.04 -0.59 -15.60
CA HIS A 66 15.96 0.37 -15.00
C HIS A 66 15.17 1.42 -14.22
N LEU A 67 15.70 1.94 -13.11
CA LEU A 67 15.07 3.01 -12.32
C LEU A 67 15.87 4.31 -12.49
N ASP A 68 15.19 5.41 -12.82
CA ASP A 68 15.79 6.75 -12.79
C ASP A 68 16.22 7.10 -11.34
N ASN A 69 17.33 7.81 -11.19
CA ASN A 69 17.92 8.17 -9.89
C ASN A 69 17.32 9.44 -9.29
N GLU A 70 16.18 9.89 -9.81
CA GLU A 70 15.50 11.12 -9.43
C GLU A 70 13.99 10.87 -9.37
N ILE A 71 13.34 11.44 -8.36
CA ILE A 71 11.89 11.60 -8.33
C ILE A 71 11.60 12.96 -8.96
N LYS A 72 10.87 12.99 -10.07
CA LYS A 72 10.74 14.21 -10.90
C LYS A 72 9.83 15.28 -10.31
N GLY A 73 8.96 14.89 -9.40
CA GLY A 73 7.81 15.66 -8.95
C GLY A 73 6.61 15.43 -9.86
N PHE A 74 5.42 15.31 -9.27
CA PHE A 74 4.17 15.29 -10.00
C PHE A 74 3.17 16.27 -9.40
N ASP A 75 2.74 17.21 -10.22
CA ASP A 75 1.77 18.20 -9.78
C ASP A 75 0.37 17.59 -9.70
N LYS A 76 -0.27 17.81 -8.55
CA LYS A 76 -1.68 17.55 -8.26
C LYS A 76 -2.05 16.05 -8.23
N PRO A 77 -2.12 15.43 -7.04
CA PRO A 77 -2.67 14.08 -6.89
C PRO A 77 -4.15 13.98 -7.26
N GLU A 78 -4.83 15.11 -7.47
CA GLU A 78 -6.28 15.21 -7.70
C GLU A 78 -6.79 14.30 -8.82
N ASN A 79 -6.03 14.10 -9.89
CA ASN A 79 -6.42 13.18 -10.96
C ASN A 79 -6.46 11.71 -10.49
N ILE A 80 -5.50 11.29 -9.66
CA ILE A 80 -5.49 9.96 -9.07
C ILE A 80 -6.58 9.85 -8.02
N ILE A 81 -6.72 10.84 -7.13
CA ILE A 81 -7.79 10.92 -6.12
C ILE A 81 -9.17 10.76 -6.78
N ASN A 82 -9.45 11.53 -7.83
CA ASN A 82 -10.72 11.46 -8.56
C ASN A 82 -10.96 10.09 -9.19
N ARG A 83 -9.91 9.37 -9.57
CA ARG A 83 -10.03 8.01 -10.09
C ARG A 83 -10.32 7.00 -8.98
N VAL A 84 -9.67 7.13 -7.83
CA VAL A 84 -9.95 6.30 -6.65
C VAL A 84 -11.38 6.52 -6.18
N LYS A 85 -11.84 7.78 -6.06
CA LYS A 85 -13.23 8.10 -5.71
C LYS A 85 -14.24 7.48 -6.66
N ARG A 86 -13.97 7.50 -7.98
CA ARG A 86 -14.82 6.81 -8.96
C ARG A 86 -14.87 5.29 -8.75
N ASN A 87 -13.73 4.64 -8.52
CA ASN A 87 -13.70 3.20 -8.26
C ASN A 87 -14.47 2.84 -6.97
N LEU A 88 -14.31 3.64 -5.91
CA LEU A 88 -15.05 3.48 -4.66
C LEU A 88 -16.57 3.63 -4.89
N GLN A 89 -16.99 4.62 -5.67
CA GLN A 89 -18.40 4.80 -5.99
C GLN A 89 -18.95 3.64 -6.82
N SER A 90 -18.18 3.18 -7.81
CA SER A 90 -18.53 1.99 -8.59
C SER A 90 -18.67 0.76 -7.69
N TYR A 91 -17.74 0.53 -6.76
CA TYR A 91 -17.86 -0.53 -5.76
C TYR A 91 -19.17 -0.41 -4.96
N LYS A 92 -19.41 0.74 -4.32
CA LYS A 92 -20.61 0.96 -3.47
C LYS A 92 -21.92 0.70 -4.21
N ASN A 93 -22.02 1.19 -5.45
CA ASN A 93 -23.21 1.01 -6.28
C ASN A 93 -23.42 -0.47 -6.64
N ASN A 94 -22.36 -1.15 -7.06
CA ASN A 94 -22.45 -2.55 -7.49
C ASN A 94 -22.60 -3.52 -6.32
N ASP A 95 -21.99 -3.26 -5.17
CA ASP A 95 -22.18 -4.03 -3.93
C ASP A 95 -23.63 -3.95 -3.44
N SER A 96 -24.24 -2.75 -3.49
CA SER A 96 -25.65 -2.57 -3.17
C SER A 96 -26.56 -3.41 -4.08
N ILE A 97 -26.34 -3.37 -5.41
CA ILE A 97 -27.11 -4.19 -6.36
C ILE A 97 -26.88 -5.69 -6.09
N CYS A 98 -25.64 -6.10 -5.84
CA CYS A 98 -25.30 -7.50 -5.58
C CYS A 98 -25.98 -8.05 -4.32
N ARG A 99 -26.15 -7.22 -3.27
CA ARG A 99 -26.77 -7.64 -2.01
C ARG A 99 -28.30 -7.61 -2.02
N TYR A 100 -28.91 -6.70 -2.79
CA TYR A 100 -30.33 -6.39 -2.64
C TYR A 100 -31.18 -6.59 -3.90
N SER A 101 -30.58 -6.77 -5.08
CA SER A 101 -31.34 -7.01 -6.31
C SER A 101 -31.86 -8.45 -6.38
N ASN A 102 -33.06 -8.62 -6.92
CA ASN A 102 -33.61 -9.93 -7.28
C ASN A 102 -33.47 -10.24 -8.78
N ASN A 103 -32.86 -9.34 -9.57
CA ASN A 103 -32.71 -9.50 -11.01
C ASN A 103 -31.38 -10.20 -11.35
N ILE A 104 -31.47 -11.42 -11.88
CA ILE A 104 -30.31 -12.28 -12.18
C ILE A 104 -29.31 -11.62 -13.13
N GLU A 105 -29.78 -10.90 -14.17
CA GLU A 105 -28.87 -10.24 -15.13
C GLU A 105 -28.11 -9.08 -14.47
N GLN A 106 -28.78 -8.31 -13.61
CA GLN A 106 -28.12 -7.25 -12.85
C GLN A 106 -27.12 -7.83 -11.84
N LEU A 107 -27.49 -8.90 -11.14
CA LEU A 107 -26.63 -9.57 -10.17
C LEU A 107 -25.35 -10.11 -10.84
N ARG A 108 -25.46 -10.75 -12.01
CA ARG A 108 -24.32 -11.32 -12.74
C ARG A 108 -23.24 -10.28 -13.02
N ILE A 109 -23.64 -9.07 -13.43
CA ILE A 109 -22.71 -7.98 -13.75
C ILE A 109 -22.24 -7.27 -12.48
N ALA A 110 -23.17 -6.90 -11.60
CA ALA A 110 -22.86 -6.08 -10.43
C ALA A 110 -21.99 -6.83 -9.42
N CYS A 111 -22.25 -8.10 -9.15
CA CYS A 111 -21.44 -8.88 -8.23
C CYS A 111 -19.99 -9.02 -8.72
N GLN A 112 -19.77 -9.25 -10.01
CA GLN A 112 -18.43 -9.32 -10.59
C GLN A 112 -17.67 -7.99 -10.45
N ILE A 113 -18.34 -6.86 -10.70
CA ILE A 113 -17.73 -5.53 -10.54
C ILE A 113 -17.43 -5.24 -9.07
N SER A 114 -18.37 -5.56 -8.17
CA SER A 114 -18.18 -5.38 -6.73
C SER A 114 -16.99 -6.19 -6.22
N GLU A 115 -16.92 -7.48 -6.58
CA GLU A 115 -15.84 -8.37 -6.20
C GLU A 115 -14.48 -7.83 -6.68
N GLY A 116 -14.41 -7.43 -7.96
CA GLY A 116 -13.19 -6.86 -8.55
C GLY A 116 -12.76 -5.51 -7.98
N LEU A 117 -13.64 -4.79 -7.29
CA LEU A 117 -13.35 -3.49 -6.66
C LEU A 117 -13.39 -3.55 -5.13
N SER A 118 -13.58 -4.72 -4.54
CA SER A 118 -13.73 -4.92 -3.09
C SER A 118 -12.54 -4.40 -2.28
N ASP A 119 -11.34 -4.45 -2.85
CA ASP A 119 -10.11 -3.91 -2.27
C ASP A 119 -10.11 -2.38 -2.09
N PHE A 120 -11.01 -1.65 -2.77
CA PHE A 120 -11.23 -0.22 -2.53
C PHE A 120 -12.20 0.05 -1.37
N ALA A 121 -12.91 -0.98 -0.89
CA ALA A 121 -13.84 -0.85 0.22
C ALA A 121 -13.08 -0.42 1.49
N ASN A 122 -13.44 0.75 2.03
CA ASN A 122 -12.79 1.34 3.20
C ASN A 122 -11.27 1.55 3.04
N LEU A 123 -10.79 1.63 1.79
CA LEU A 123 -9.38 1.90 1.54
C LEU A 123 -9.03 3.32 1.99
N PHE A 124 -9.78 4.32 1.55
CA PHE A 124 -9.58 5.73 1.93
C PHE A 124 -10.81 6.26 2.68
N THR A 125 -10.55 7.07 3.69
CA THR A 125 -11.54 7.95 4.32
C THR A 125 -11.64 9.28 3.58
N GLU A 126 -12.66 10.09 3.88
CA GLU A 126 -12.72 11.45 3.33
C GLU A 126 -11.61 12.35 3.90
N GLU A 127 -11.20 12.10 5.14
CA GLU A 127 -10.06 12.77 5.79
C GLU A 127 -8.76 12.52 5.01
N ASP A 128 -8.52 11.28 4.58
CA ASP A 128 -7.35 10.94 3.76
C ASP A 128 -7.33 11.73 2.44
N PHE A 129 -8.47 11.86 1.78
CA PHE A 129 -8.56 12.61 0.53
C PHE A 129 -8.29 14.11 0.72
N ASN A 130 -8.80 14.68 1.81
CA ASN A 130 -8.56 16.08 2.15
C ASN A 130 -7.09 16.31 2.47
N TYR A 131 -6.51 15.46 3.33
CA TYR A 131 -5.09 15.51 3.68
C TYR A 131 -4.19 15.44 2.44
N LEU A 132 -4.43 14.46 1.55
CA LEU A 132 -3.65 14.30 0.32
C LEU A 132 -3.75 15.53 -0.58
N LYS A 133 -4.94 16.10 -0.71
CA LYS A 133 -5.17 17.29 -1.54
C LYS A 133 -4.47 18.51 -0.98
N GLU A 134 -4.55 18.74 0.33
CA GLU A 134 -3.95 19.90 0.97
C GLU A 134 -2.43 19.80 1.02
N THR A 135 -1.91 18.67 1.48
CA THR A 135 -0.47 18.44 1.71
C THR A 135 0.34 18.45 0.41
N TYR A 136 -0.21 17.89 -0.67
CA TYR A 136 0.50 17.74 -1.96
C TYR A 136 -0.07 18.65 -3.06
N SER A 137 -0.72 19.75 -2.67
CA SER A 137 -1.25 20.78 -3.61
C SER A 137 -0.16 21.63 -4.27
N VAL A 138 1.02 21.69 -3.66
CA VAL A 138 2.15 22.54 -4.09
C VAL A 138 2.97 21.83 -5.17
N GLU A 139 3.58 22.62 -6.07
CA GLU A 139 4.48 22.11 -7.10
C GLU A 139 5.59 21.25 -6.49
N SER A 140 5.66 20.00 -6.94
CA SER A 140 6.60 19.01 -6.41
C SER A 140 7.97 19.20 -7.06
N LYS A 141 9.01 19.35 -6.23
CA LYS A 141 10.38 19.54 -6.72
C LYS A 141 11.05 18.22 -7.03
N THR A 142 11.83 18.21 -8.11
CA THR A 142 12.72 17.08 -8.41
C THR A 142 13.69 16.87 -7.24
N ARG A 143 13.79 15.62 -6.76
CA ARG A 143 14.72 15.23 -5.69
C ARG A 143 15.50 13.98 -6.07
N ALA A 144 16.73 13.89 -5.57
CA ALA A 144 17.56 12.70 -5.76
C ALA A 144 16.96 11.48 -5.04
N LEU A 145 17.09 10.31 -5.66
CA LEU A 145 16.70 9.02 -5.10
C LEU A 145 17.97 8.16 -4.95
N ASP A 146 18.30 7.79 -3.71
CA ASP A 146 19.42 6.87 -3.43
C ASP A 146 19.01 5.42 -3.73
N VAL A 147 18.90 5.09 -5.01
CA VAL A 147 18.56 3.77 -5.55
C VAL A 147 19.38 2.64 -4.91
N ASP A 148 20.63 2.92 -4.54
CA ASP A 148 21.57 1.93 -3.99
C ASP A 148 21.20 1.49 -2.58
N SER A 149 20.59 2.38 -1.79
CA SER A 149 20.09 2.06 -0.45
C SER A 149 18.87 1.12 -0.47
N TYR A 150 18.07 1.16 -1.55
CA TYR A 150 16.81 0.42 -1.67
C TYR A 150 16.97 -0.99 -2.25
N ILE A 151 18.05 -1.25 -3.00
CA ILE A 151 18.26 -2.53 -3.74
C ILE A 151 18.89 -3.64 -2.88
N LYS A 152 19.28 -3.39 -1.62
CA LYS A 152 20.02 -4.38 -0.82
C LYS A 152 19.17 -5.59 -0.39
N LYS A 153 19.71 -6.78 -0.71
CA LYS A 153 19.28 -8.17 -0.45
C LYS A 153 18.18 -8.72 -1.37
N GLY A 154 18.59 -9.15 -2.57
CA GLY A 154 17.85 -10.17 -3.35
C GLY A 154 17.35 -9.75 -4.73
N PHE A 155 17.46 -8.47 -5.09
CA PHE A 155 16.90 -7.95 -6.34
C PHE A 155 17.94 -7.85 -7.46
N ILE A 156 17.59 -8.34 -8.65
CA ILE A 156 18.33 -8.06 -9.88
C ILE A 156 17.66 -6.87 -10.57
N LEU A 157 17.73 -5.69 -9.96
CA LEU A 157 17.44 -4.45 -10.69
C LEU A 157 18.72 -4.03 -11.41
N LYS A 158 18.70 -3.98 -12.74
CA LYS A 158 19.83 -3.46 -13.50
C LYS A 158 19.84 -1.94 -13.36
N LYS A 159 20.84 -1.38 -12.70
CA LYS A 159 21.07 0.06 -12.69
C LYS A 159 21.35 0.57 -14.11
N HIS A 160 21.06 1.84 -14.36
CA HIS A 160 21.67 2.52 -15.49
C HIS A 160 23.20 2.58 -15.29
N SER A 161 23.98 2.29 -16.34
CA SER A 161 25.43 2.46 -16.26
C SER A 161 25.79 3.95 -16.24
N LYS A 162 27.00 4.28 -15.76
CA LYS A 162 27.53 5.65 -15.87
C LYS A 162 27.56 6.11 -17.33
N GLU A 163 27.75 5.20 -18.30
CA GLU A 163 27.71 5.55 -19.72
C GLU A 163 26.33 6.05 -20.16
N TYR A 164 25.23 5.41 -19.74
CA TYR A 164 23.87 5.86 -20.07
C TYR A 164 23.60 7.31 -19.64
N TYR A 165 23.93 7.67 -18.39
CA TYR A 165 23.71 9.04 -17.90
C TYR A 165 24.58 10.06 -18.64
N ASN A 166 25.79 9.65 -19.04
CA ASN A 166 26.68 10.49 -19.83
C ASN A 166 26.14 10.69 -21.26
N GLU A 167 25.53 9.68 -21.87
CA GLU A 167 24.87 9.78 -23.18
C GLU A 167 23.63 10.69 -23.12
N LYS A 168 22.78 10.56 -22.11
CA LYS A 168 21.63 11.46 -21.87
C LYS A 168 22.05 12.92 -21.70
N LYS A 169 23.12 13.20 -20.96
CA LYS A 169 23.67 14.56 -20.81
C LYS A 169 24.16 15.14 -22.13
N LYS A 170 24.74 14.30 -23.01
CA LYS A 170 25.18 14.69 -24.36
C LYS A 170 24.01 14.91 -25.33
N GLN A 171 22.92 14.17 -25.18
CA GLN A 171 21.73 14.28 -26.05
C GLN A 171 20.83 15.49 -25.77
N LYS A 172 21.11 16.32 -24.75
CA LYS A 172 20.33 17.55 -24.47
C LYS A 172 20.27 18.55 -25.64
N SER A 173 21.06 18.39 -26.71
CA SER A 173 21.11 19.34 -27.82
C SER A 173 20.50 18.90 -29.16
N PHE A 174 19.83 17.75 -29.30
CA PHE A 174 19.24 17.40 -30.60
C PHE A 174 17.84 16.80 -30.50
N THR A 175 16.90 17.57 -31.06
CA THR A 175 15.63 17.10 -31.61
C THR A 175 15.87 15.94 -32.57
N THR A 176 15.58 14.71 -32.16
CA THR A 176 14.88 13.67 -32.97
C THR A 176 14.84 12.32 -32.26
N ASN A 177 13.72 11.64 -32.47
CA ASN A 177 13.37 10.33 -31.94
C ASN A 177 14.45 9.28 -32.18
N ILE A 178 15.08 8.78 -31.11
CA ILE A 178 15.81 7.51 -31.12
C ILE A 178 15.13 6.59 -30.12
N PHE A 179 14.12 5.88 -30.63
CA PHE A 179 13.53 4.72 -29.99
C PHE A 179 14.48 3.54 -30.21
N GLU A 180 15.28 3.19 -29.21
CA GLU A 180 15.83 1.84 -28.98
C GLU A 180 16.60 1.88 -27.65
N GLY A 181 15.88 1.70 -26.54
CA GLY A 181 16.47 1.71 -25.20
C GLY A 181 15.48 1.16 -24.17
N TYR A 182 15.95 0.25 -23.32
CA TYR A 182 15.14 -0.40 -22.29
C TYR A 182 14.31 0.62 -21.49
N PRO A 183 13.00 0.38 -21.29
CA PRO A 183 12.13 1.37 -20.66
C PRO A 183 12.57 1.59 -19.21
N SER A 184 13.09 2.78 -18.92
CA SER A 184 13.45 3.18 -17.56
C SER A 184 12.19 3.63 -16.84
N VAL A 185 11.90 3.07 -15.68
CA VAL A 185 10.83 3.56 -14.82
C VAL A 185 11.28 4.87 -14.18
N VAL A 186 10.39 5.84 -14.28
CA VAL A 186 10.50 7.14 -13.65
C VAL A 186 9.44 7.19 -12.56
N ILE A 187 9.86 7.47 -11.33
CA ILE A 187 8.94 7.83 -10.26
C ILE A 187 8.72 9.32 -10.37
N TYR A 188 7.46 9.73 -10.55
CA TYR A 188 7.12 11.13 -10.55
C TYR A 188 6.90 11.63 -9.12
N ASP A 189 6.14 10.89 -8.31
CA ASP A 189 5.96 11.26 -6.91
C ASP A 189 5.50 10.08 -6.05
N ILE A 190 5.57 10.26 -4.73
CA ILE A 190 5.07 9.32 -3.73
C ILE A 190 4.27 10.10 -2.69
N TYR A 191 2.99 9.76 -2.56
CA TYR A 191 2.08 10.37 -1.61
C TYR A 191 1.74 9.39 -0.49
N TYR A 192 1.57 9.91 0.72
CA TYR A 192 1.16 9.14 1.89
C TYR A 192 -0.09 9.75 2.52
N THR A 193 -0.95 8.91 3.08
CA THR A 193 -1.95 9.40 4.04
C THR A 193 -1.27 9.86 5.32
N GLU A 194 -1.97 10.67 6.12
CA GLU A 194 -1.42 11.26 7.35
C GLU A 194 -0.90 10.18 8.32
N ASN A 195 -1.67 9.11 8.48
CA ASN A 195 -1.31 7.95 9.30
C ASN A 195 -0.30 7.00 8.65
N LYS A 196 0.09 7.26 7.38
CA LYS A 196 1.00 6.45 6.58
C LYS A 196 0.59 4.98 6.45
N GLU A 197 -0.70 4.70 6.52
CA GLU A 197 -1.24 3.37 6.23
C GLU A 197 -1.40 3.14 4.72
N ILE A 198 -1.42 4.20 3.92
CA ILE A 198 -1.59 4.11 2.47
C ILE A 198 -0.53 4.94 1.78
N ALA A 199 0.04 4.36 0.73
CA ALA A 199 0.99 5.03 -0.15
C ALA A 199 0.50 4.98 -1.60
N ILE A 200 0.70 6.08 -2.32
CA ILE A 200 0.41 6.19 -3.75
C ILE A 200 1.71 6.51 -4.46
N ILE A 201 2.19 5.61 -5.31
CA ILE A 201 3.39 5.86 -6.15
C ILE A 201 2.91 6.20 -7.56
N ILE A 202 3.29 7.38 -8.04
CA ILE A 202 3.06 7.82 -9.42
C ILE A 202 4.29 7.52 -10.25
N TYR A 203 4.10 6.80 -11.35
CA TYR A 203 5.22 6.32 -12.16
C TYR A 203 4.90 6.32 -13.65
N GLY A 204 5.94 6.28 -14.46
CA GLY A 204 5.83 6.06 -15.90
C GLY A 204 7.14 5.52 -16.45
N TYR A 205 7.25 5.51 -17.77
CA TYR A 205 8.48 5.13 -18.44
C TYR A 205 9.12 6.37 -19.10
N ASN A 206 10.44 6.45 -19.07
CA ASN A 206 11.17 7.51 -19.73
C ASN A 206 10.82 7.48 -21.23
N HIS A 207 10.59 8.64 -21.83
CA HIS A 207 10.22 8.80 -23.25
C HIS A 207 8.84 8.28 -23.67
N THR A 208 7.94 7.95 -22.73
CA THR A 208 6.53 7.70 -23.07
C THR A 208 5.69 8.96 -22.84
N HIS A 209 5.00 9.41 -23.89
CA HIS A 209 3.94 10.42 -23.77
C HIS A 209 2.64 9.73 -23.33
N GLY A 210 1.96 10.24 -22.31
CA GLY A 210 0.77 9.63 -21.74
C GLY A 210 0.58 9.94 -20.25
N MET A 211 -0.58 9.58 -19.72
CA MET A 211 -0.89 9.79 -18.30
C MET A 211 -0.09 8.78 -17.46
N PRO A 212 0.62 9.23 -16.41
CA PRO A 212 1.38 8.32 -15.56
C PRO A 212 0.47 7.24 -14.95
N GLY A 213 1.04 6.06 -14.82
CA GLY A 213 0.45 5.00 -14.03
C GLY A 213 0.57 5.30 -12.54
N TYR A 214 -0.12 4.50 -11.74
CA TYR A 214 0.04 4.57 -10.28
C TYR A 214 -0.06 3.20 -9.64
N PHE A 215 0.57 3.05 -8.49
CA PHE A 215 0.35 1.98 -7.53
C PHE A 215 -0.29 2.56 -6.27
N ILE A 216 -1.29 1.88 -5.72
CA ILE A 216 -1.81 2.12 -4.39
C ILE A 216 -1.39 0.95 -3.52
N LEU A 217 -0.67 1.25 -2.45
CA LEU A 217 -0.19 0.29 -1.48
C LEU A 217 -0.85 0.56 -0.13
N GLN A 218 -1.19 -0.50 0.58
CA GLN A 218 -1.72 -0.43 1.94
C GLN A 218 -0.76 -1.18 2.88
N ASN A 219 -0.44 -0.54 4.00
CA ASN A 219 0.26 -1.17 5.09
C ASN A 219 -0.70 -2.11 5.84
N VAL A 220 -0.41 -3.40 5.80
CA VAL A 220 -1.21 -4.42 6.48
C VAL A 220 -0.69 -4.56 7.90
N ARG A 221 -1.39 -3.92 8.84
CA ARG A 221 -1.15 -4.03 10.30
C ARG A 221 0.23 -3.56 10.76
N GLY A 222 0.88 -2.66 10.02
CA GLY A 222 2.26 -2.25 10.31
C GLY A 222 3.32 -3.31 9.99
N ILE A 223 2.95 -4.39 9.29
CA ILE A 223 3.85 -5.54 9.06
C ILE A 223 4.45 -5.51 7.65
N TYR A 224 3.63 -5.28 6.62
CA TYR A 224 4.09 -5.29 5.24
C TYR A 224 3.17 -4.49 4.32
N TRP A 225 3.70 -4.09 3.17
CA TRP A 225 2.96 -3.36 2.14
C TRP A 225 2.34 -4.30 1.11
N ARG A 226 1.02 -4.22 0.94
CA ARG A 226 0.24 -4.94 -0.08
C ARG A 226 -0.15 -3.98 -1.19
N ILE A 227 -0.05 -4.41 -2.44
CA ILE A 227 -0.60 -3.64 -3.56
C ILE A 227 -2.09 -3.90 -3.65
N ILE A 228 -2.85 -2.81 -3.61
CA ILE A 228 -4.31 -2.81 -3.67
C ILE A 228 -4.76 -2.57 -5.11
N SER A 229 -4.08 -1.64 -5.79
CA SER A 229 -4.39 -1.34 -7.16
C SER A 229 -3.15 -0.90 -7.90
N LYS A 230 -3.05 -1.31 -9.17
CA LYS A 230 -2.10 -0.75 -10.10
C LYS A 230 -2.81 -0.38 -11.39
N THR A 231 -2.54 0.81 -11.89
CA THR A 231 -2.85 1.14 -13.27
C THR A 231 -1.54 1.25 -14.04
N ASN A 232 -1.47 0.54 -15.15
CA ASN A 232 -0.40 0.71 -16.11
C ASN A 232 -0.51 2.07 -16.80
N PHE A 233 0.64 2.59 -17.20
CA PHE A 233 0.73 3.71 -18.11
C PHE A 233 -0.15 3.46 -19.35
N LYS A 234 -1.05 4.39 -19.68
CA LYS A 234 -1.80 4.36 -20.94
C LYS A 234 -1.01 5.15 -21.98
N LYS A 235 -0.53 4.45 -23.02
CA LYS A 235 -0.03 5.06 -24.25
C LYS A 235 -1.15 5.79 -24.97
#